data_AF-A0A838L5K5-F1
#
_entry.id   AF-A0A838L5K5-F1
#
_cell.length_a   1.000
_cell.length_b   1.000
_cell.length_c   1.000
_cell.angle_alpha   90.00
_cell.angle_beta   90.00
_cell.angle_gamma   90.00
#
_symmetry.space_group_name_H-M   'P 1'
#
loop_
_entity.id
_entity.type
_entity.pdbx_description
1 polymer ?
#
loop_
_entity_poly.entity_id
_entity_poly.type
_entity_poly.pdbx_seq_one_letter_code
_entity_poly.pdbx_strand_id
1 'polypeptide(L)'
;MPGRIRIRCADAHRNITYITRGEDHRVRCILSNGVLASFFYAGILSDEVAARFALEDCRTPEAALEVVRRLGSRTFQYSLVEEPPACPEQTVPAPACVYLRLFHGRRDPEADLEERGSEGPVIGPLAFVHVTYLCDVKFAASSQVMERFFPDVISDWRSRGLANAKAPLCDWHLDVAADLILYDGVYYGDWSVTARAPDDPGPHQAKKRPPGGGPEVLGEDA
;
A
#
# COMPACT_ATOMS: atom_id res chain seq x y z
N MET A 1 11.39 26.33 -1.32
CA MET A 1 11.47 24.86 -1.41
C MET A 1 10.62 24.29 -0.30
N PRO A 2 9.78 23.25 -0.52
CA PRO A 2 9.06 22.62 0.59
C PRO A 2 10.07 22.11 1.62
N GLY A 3 10.02 22.65 2.84
CA GLY A 3 11.05 22.40 3.85
C GLY A 3 11.04 20.95 4.35
N ARG A 4 12.19 20.50 4.89
CA ARG A 4 12.29 19.27 5.69
C ARG A 4 11.27 19.34 6.82
N ILE A 5 10.45 18.29 6.98
CA ILE A 5 9.48 18.18 8.08
C ILE A 5 9.97 17.08 9.00
N ARG A 6 9.91 17.32 10.31
CA ARG A 6 10.23 16.33 11.33
C ARG A 6 9.31 16.53 12.52
N ILE A 7 8.46 15.54 12.77
CA ILE A 7 7.46 15.56 13.82
C ILE A 7 7.71 14.37 14.73
N ARG A 8 8.05 14.65 15.98
CA ARG A 8 8.11 13.66 17.05
C ARG A 8 6.69 13.32 17.48
N CYS A 9 6.39 12.03 17.52
CA CYS A 9 5.13 11.46 17.96
C CYS A 9 5.43 10.57 19.17
N ALA A 10 4.85 10.88 20.33
CA ALA A 10 5.08 10.10 21.54
C ALA A 10 3.78 9.71 22.24
N ASP A 11 3.67 8.44 22.62
CA ASP A 11 2.52 7.94 23.37
C ASP A 11 2.67 8.16 24.89
N ALA A 12 1.64 7.75 25.66
CA ALA A 12 1.63 7.82 27.12
C ALA A 12 2.73 6.96 27.78
N HIS A 13 3.22 5.93 27.09
CA HIS A 13 4.29 5.04 27.54
C HIS A 13 5.69 5.56 27.16
N ARG A 14 5.77 6.74 26.54
CA ARG A 14 7.00 7.36 26.02
C ARG A 14 7.66 6.56 24.89
N ASN A 15 6.92 5.71 24.19
CA ASN A 15 7.39 5.21 22.91
C ASN A 15 7.45 6.39 21.93
N ILE A 16 8.52 6.45 21.13
CA ILE A 16 8.77 7.57 20.23
C ILE A 16 8.89 7.07 18.80
N THR A 17 8.16 7.75 17.93
CA THR A 17 8.20 7.59 16.49
C THR A 17 8.33 8.96 15.84
N TYR A 18 8.90 9.02 14.65
CA TYR A 18 9.14 10.25 13.91
C TYR A 18 8.47 10.18 12.55
N ILE A 19 7.66 11.19 12.23
CA ILE A 19 7.21 11.46 10.87
C ILE A 19 8.22 12.42 10.25
N THR A 20 8.83 12.03 9.15
CA THR A 20 9.92 12.77 8.49
C THR A 20 9.61 12.97 7.01
N ARG A 21 9.92 14.14 6.45
CA ARG A 21 9.94 14.38 5.00
C ARG A 21 11.35 14.70 4.54
N GLY A 22 11.88 13.83 3.68
CA GLY A 22 13.21 13.95 3.09
C GLY A 22 13.27 14.95 1.94
N GLU A 23 14.44 15.03 1.29
CA GLU A 23 14.65 15.85 0.09
C GLU A 23 13.92 15.31 -1.14
N ASP A 24 13.62 14.01 -1.14
CA ASP A 24 12.79 13.34 -2.15
C ASP A 24 11.29 13.66 -2.00
N HIS A 25 10.94 14.59 -1.10
CA HIS A 25 9.59 14.98 -0.75
C HIS A 25 8.70 13.85 -0.19
N ARG A 26 9.22 12.63 -0.02
CA ARG A 26 8.45 11.51 0.52
C ARG A 26 8.40 11.60 2.03
N VAL A 27 7.21 11.39 2.57
CA VAL A 27 7.01 11.29 4.02
C VAL A 27 7.24 9.85 4.46
N ARG A 28 7.96 9.66 5.57
CA ARG A 28 8.25 8.36 6.18
C ARG A 28 7.95 8.42 7.67
N CYS A 29 7.54 7.28 8.21
CA CYS A 29 7.43 7.08 9.65
C CYS A 29 8.56 6.14 10.09
N ILE A 30 9.28 6.54 11.14
CA ILE A 30 10.50 5.88 11.61
C ILE A 30 10.43 5.75 13.12
N LEU A 31 10.65 4.55 13.65
CA LEU A 31 10.75 4.29 15.08
C LEU A 31 12.02 4.93 15.66
N SER A 32 12.09 5.07 16.98
CA SER A 32 13.26 5.62 17.67
C SER A 32 14.58 4.90 17.41
N ASN A 33 14.54 3.63 16.99
CA ASN A 33 15.69 2.82 16.60
C ASN A 33 16.07 2.94 15.11
N GLY A 34 15.42 3.82 14.35
CA GLY A 34 15.71 4.04 12.92
C GLY A 34 14.98 3.10 11.96
N VAL A 35 14.14 2.19 12.46
CA VAL A 35 13.38 1.25 11.61
C VAL A 35 12.15 1.95 11.01
N LEU A 36 11.91 1.76 9.71
CA LEU A 36 10.69 2.22 9.04
C LEU A 36 9.47 1.53 9.64
N ALA A 37 8.41 2.30 9.85
CA ALA A 37 7.17 1.81 10.44
C ALA A 37 5.94 2.40 9.74
N SER A 38 4.80 1.78 10.03
CA SER A 38 3.47 2.33 9.75
C SER A 38 3.22 3.60 10.57
N PHE A 39 2.43 4.53 10.04
CA PHE A 39 1.97 5.74 10.74
C PHE A 39 1.06 5.40 11.93
N PHE A 40 0.59 4.15 12.02
CA PHE A 40 -0.03 3.62 13.24
C PHE A 40 0.85 3.85 14.49
N TYR A 41 2.17 3.67 14.36
CA TYR A 41 3.11 3.91 15.46
C TYR A 41 3.31 5.39 15.78
N ALA A 42 2.85 6.29 14.92
CA ALA A 42 2.74 7.72 15.17
C ALA A 42 1.32 8.12 15.68
N GLY A 43 0.47 7.13 15.98
CA GLY A 43 -0.89 7.35 16.45
C GLY A 43 -1.88 7.75 15.36
N ILE A 44 -1.52 7.67 14.08
CA ILE A 44 -2.46 7.88 12.97
C ILE A 44 -3.12 6.54 12.70
N LEU A 45 -4.35 6.39 13.22
CA LEU A 45 -5.12 5.14 13.15
C LEU A 45 -6.10 5.10 11.96
N SER A 46 -6.25 6.23 11.26
CA SER A 46 -7.04 6.36 10.04
C SER A 46 -6.21 5.96 8.80
N ASP A 47 -6.77 6.19 7.62
CA ASP A 47 -6.11 6.05 6.32
C ASP A 47 -4.71 6.70 6.30
N GLU A 48 -3.67 5.86 6.47
CA GLU A 48 -2.27 6.29 6.45
C GLU A 48 -1.88 6.89 5.10
N VAL A 49 -2.44 6.36 4.02
CA VAL A 49 -2.08 6.76 2.66
C VAL A 49 -2.59 8.17 2.41
N ALA A 50 -3.84 8.47 2.78
CA ALA A 50 -4.35 9.84 2.77
C ALA A 50 -3.57 10.77 3.70
N ALA A 51 -3.18 10.30 4.90
CA ALA A 51 -2.36 11.08 5.82
C ALA A 51 -1.01 11.45 5.20
N ARG A 52 -0.37 10.49 4.51
CA ARG A 52 0.89 10.69 3.79
C ARG A 52 0.76 11.76 2.73
N PHE A 53 -0.29 11.71 1.90
CA PHE A 53 -0.50 12.71 0.85
C PHE A 53 -0.72 14.10 1.42
N ALA A 54 -1.55 14.20 2.47
CA ALA A 54 -1.78 15.48 3.14
C ALA A 54 -0.47 16.09 3.70
N LEU A 55 0.44 15.26 4.20
CA LEU A 55 1.75 15.69 4.70
C LEU A 55 2.73 16.04 3.56
N GLU A 56 2.68 15.32 2.45
CA GLU A 56 3.48 15.62 1.25
C GLU A 56 3.07 16.96 0.62
N ASP A 57 1.77 17.26 0.62
CA ASP A 57 1.20 18.51 0.11
C ASP A 57 1.45 19.72 1.03
N CYS A 58 1.90 19.52 2.27
CA CYS A 58 2.18 20.60 3.22
C CYS A 58 3.39 21.45 2.81
N ARG A 59 3.26 22.78 2.84
CA ARG A 59 4.36 23.70 2.49
C ARG A 59 5.28 24.04 3.66
N THR A 60 4.77 24.02 4.89
CA THR A 60 5.51 24.38 6.10
C THR A 60 5.47 23.25 7.14
N PRO A 61 6.47 23.16 8.04
CA PRO A 61 6.46 22.21 9.15
C PRO A 61 5.24 22.38 10.08
N GLU A 62 4.79 23.60 10.31
CA GLU A 62 3.65 23.90 11.18
C GLU A 62 2.34 23.37 10.59
N ALA A 63 2.15 23.54 9.28
CA ALA A 63 0.99 22.99 8.58
C ALA A 63 0.98 21.46 8.67
N ALA A 64 2.14 20.83 8.53
CA ALA A 64 2.27 19.38 8.67
C ALA A 64 2.00 18.90 10.11
N LEU A 65 2.47 19.65 11.12
CA LEU A 65 2.16 19.36 12.52
C LEU A 65 0.66 19.42 12.78
N GLU A 66 -0.05 20.39 12.22
CA GLU A 66 -1.52 20.47 12.34
C GLU A 66 -2.23 19.31 11.63
N VAL A 67 -1.72 18.86 10.48
CA VAL A 67 -2.23 17.64 9.82
C VAL A 67 -2.06 16.42 10.74
N VAL A 68 -0.87 16.23 11.34
CA VAL A 68 -0.64 15.11 12.26
C VAL A 68 -1.53 15.22 13.50
N ARG A 69 -1.69 16.40 14.09
CA ARG A 69 -2.58 16.59 15.26
C ARG A 69 -4.04 16.32 14.95
N ARG A 70 -4.49 16.63 13.73
CA ARG A 70 -5.86 16.39 13.29
C ARG A 70 -6.14 14.92 13.05
N LEU A 71 -5.20 14.20 12.42
CA LEU A 71 -5.36 12.81 12.02
C LEU A 71 -4.91 11.81 13.10
N GLY A 72 -4.01 12.26 13.97
CA GLY A 72 -3.40 11.48 15.03
C GLY A 72 -4.26 11.37 16.28
N SER A 73 -4.01 10.32 17.05
CA SER A 73 -4.69 10.05 18.32
C SER A 73 -4.41 11.17 19.33
N ARG A 74 -5.45 11.53 20.10
CA ARG A 74 -5.33 12.47 21.23
C ARG A 74 -4.48 11.95 22.38
N THR A 75 -4.19 10.65 22.40
CA THR A 75 -3.30 10.03 23.41
C THR A 75 -1.81 10.24 23.10
N PHE A 76 -1.49 10.79 21.93
CA PHE A 76 -0.13 11.10 21.50
C PHE A 76 0.18 12.59 21.68
N GLN A 77 1.45 12.86 21.95
CA GLN A 77 2.01 14.20 21.94
C GLN A 77 2.80 14.41 20.65
N TYR A 78 2.50 15.51 19.96
CA TYR A 78 3.08 15.87 18.67
C TYR A 78 3.86 17.19 18.77
N SER A 79 5.13 17.16 18.37
CA SER A 79 6.00 18.33 18.38
C SER A 79 6.97 18.34 17.20
N LEU A 80 7.28 19.52 16.67
CA LEU A 80 8.38 19.69 15.71
C LEU A 80 9.72 19.44 16.42
N VAL A 81 10.66 18.86 15.69
CA VAL A 81 12.04 18.64 16.15
C VAL A 81 13.03 18.98 15.05
N GLU A 82 14.21 19.46 15.42
CA GLU A 82 15.23 19.84 14.44
C GLU A 82 15.95 18.61 13.87
N GLU A 83 16.27 17.59 14.65
CA GLU A 83 16.95 16.36 14.19
C GLU A 83 16.32 15.09 14.79
N PRO A 84 16.08 14.04 13.99
CA PRO A 84 15.79 12.71 14.53
C PRO A 84 17.11 12.01 14.93
N PRO A 85 17.08 10.88 15.67
CA PRO A 85 18.22 9.97 15.65
C PRO A 85 18.57 9.63 14.20
N ALA A 86 19.85 9.52 13.87
CA ALA A 86 20.31 9.22 12.53
C ALA A 86 19.60 7.96 12.01
N CYS A 87 18.66 8.13 11.08
CA CYS A 87 18.17 7.02 10.30
C CYS A 87 19.34 6.61 9.41
N PRO A 88 19.82 5.35 9.46
CA PRO A 88 20.77 4.92 8.46
C PRO A 88 20.13 5.18 7.11
N GLU A 89 20.87 5.87 6.24
CA GLU A 89 20.47 6.09 4.86
C GLU A 89 20.28 4.70 4.23
N GLN A 90 19.03 4.27 4.11
CA GLN A 90 18.73 3.02 3.45
C GLN A 90 18.98 3.25 1.97
N THR A 91 20.03 2.60 1.46
CA THR A 91 20.19 2.40 0.03
C THR A 91 18.91 1.74 -0.45
N VAL A 92 18.15 2.43 -1.31
CA VAL A 92 17.01 1.81 -1.98
C VAL A 92 17.59 0.58 -2.69
N PRO A 93 17.23 -0.66 -2.30
CA PRO A 93 17.73 -1.83 -3.00
C PRO A 93 17.32 -1.69 -4.46
N ALA A 94 18.15 -2.19 -5.39
CA ALA A 94 17.80 -2.28 -6.80
C ALA A 94 16.35 -2.76 -6.92
N PRO A 95 15.50 -2.17 -7.79
CA PRO A 95 14.05 -2.30 -7.71
C PRO A 95 13.67 -3.78 -7.74
N ALA A 96 13.36 -4.33 -6.57
CA ALA A 96 12.80 -5.66 -6.46
C ALA A 96 11.43 -5.56 -7.12
N CYS A 97 11.22 -6.32 -8.20
CA CYS A 97 9.89 -6.44 -8.78
C CYS A 97 9.13 -7.48 -7.95
N VAL A 98 8.41 -7.04 -6.92
CA VAL A 98 7.53 -7.93 -6.17
C VAL A 98 6.13 -7.92 -6.77
N TYR A 99 5.44 -9.05 -6.67
CA TYR A 99 4.10 -9.24 -7.18
C TYR A 99 3.22 -9.78 -6.06
N LEU A 100 2.02 -9.21 -5.92
CA LEU A 100 0.99 -9.62 -4.99
C LEU A 100 -0.07 -10.41 -5.76
N ARG A 101 -0.27 -11.68 -5.42
CA ARG A 101 -1.33 -12.51 -6.01
C ARG A 101 -2.44 -12.73 -4.99
N LEU A 102 -3.68 -12.64 -5.44
CA LEU A 102 -4.88 -12.84 -4.61
C LEU A 102 -5.60 -14.14 -5.03
N PHE A 103 -6.14 -14.88 -4.06
CA PHE A 103 -6.82 -16.16 -4.27
C PHE A 103 -8.08 -16.30 -3.42
N HIS A 104 -8.91 -17.30 -3.74
CA HIS A 104 -10.10 -17.67 -2.98
C HIS A 104 -11.09 -16.50 -2.81
N GLY A 105 -11.34 -15.82 -3.92
CA GLY A 105 -12.26 -14.68 -4.03
C GLY A 105 -13.73 -15.07 -3.83
N ARG A 106 -14.46 -14.24 -3.09
CA ARG A 106 -15.90 -14.35 -2.81
C ARG A 106 -16.57 -12.98 -2.85
N ARG A 107 -17.87 -12.95 -3.16
CA ARG A 107 -18.67 -11.71 -3.21
C ARG A 107 -19.27 -11.34 -1.86
N ASP A 108 -19.58 -12.35 -1.05
CA ASP A 108 -20.04 -12.21 0.32
C ASP A 108 -18.89 -12.66 1.24
N PRO A 109 -18.37 -11.79 2.12
CA PRO A 109 -17.26 -12.14 3.00
C PRO A 109 -17.61 -13.29 3.96
N GLU A 110 -18.89 -13.45 4.31
CA GLU A 110 -19.37 -14.50 5.22
C GLU A 110 -19.69 -15.82 4.51
N ALA A 111 -19.52 -15.88 3.17
CA ALA A 111 -19.78 -17.10 2.43
C ALA A 111 -18.78 -18.20 2.81
N ASP A 112 -19.31 -19.34 3.24
CA ASP A 112 -18.54 -20.56 3.43
C ASP A 112 -18.20 -21.17 2.06
N LEU A 113 -16.91 -21.31 1.76
CA LEU A 113 -16.43 -21.78 0.48
C LEU A 113 -16.03 -23.25 0.57
N GLU A 114 -16.98 -24.15 0.31
CA GLU A 114 -16.69 -25.58 0.11
C GLU A 114 -15.94 -25.82 -1.22
N GLU A 115 -16.16 -24.98 -2.24
CA GLU A 115 -15.38 -24.93 -3.48
C GLU A 115 -14.34 -23.81 -3.43
N ARG A 116 -13.11 -24.09 -3.90
CA ARG A 116 -12.03 -23.08 -4.01
C ARG A 116 -12.57 -21.86 -4.79
N GLY A 117 -12.72 -20.73 -4.10
CA GLY A 117 -13.26 -19.48 -4.66
C GLY A 117 -12.49 -18.94 -5.89
N SER A 118 -12.91 -17.80 -6.43
CA SER A 118 -12.33 -17.28 -7.68
C SER A 118 -10.86 -16.86 -7.55
N GLU A 119 -10.06 -17.12 -8.58
CA GLU A 119 -8.70 -16.58 -8.69
C GLU A 119 -8.71 -15.06 -8.88
N GLY A 120 -7.85 -14.36 -8.15
CA GLY A 120 -7.68 -12.92 -8.24
C GLY A 120 -6.54 -12.50 -9.19
N PRO A 121 -6.28 -11.19 -9.31
CA PRO A 121 -5.18 -10.69 -10.11
C PRO A 121 -3.81 -11.01 -9.51
N VAL A 122 -2.79 -10.87 -10.35
CA VAL A 122 -1.39 -10.69 -9.92
C VAL A 122 -1.05 -9.23 -10.12
N ILE A 123 -0.97 -8.48 -9.02
CA ILE A 123 -0.72 -7.05 -8.98
C ILE A 123 0.79 -6.81 -8.92
N GLY A 124 1.31 -6.04 -9.86
CA GLY A 124 2.71 -5.65 -9.91
C GLY A 124 3.18 -5.26 -11.31
N PRO A 125 4.47 -4.93 -11.47
CA PRO A 125 5.52 -4.96 -10.43
C PRO A 125 5.32 -3.88 -9.35
N LEU A 126 5.56 -4.26 -8.09
CA LEU A 126 5.52 -3.38 -6.92
C LEU A 126 6.95 -3.18 -6.40
N ALA A 127 7.21 -2.02 -5.81
CA ALA A 127 8.49 -1.72 -5.18
C ALA A 127 8.64 -2.39 -3.79
N PHE A 128 7.52 -2.53 -3.08
CA PHE A 128 7.43 -3.28 -1.83
C PHE A 128 5.98 -3.73 -1.58
N VAL A 129 5.82 -4.71 -0.69
CA VAL A 129 4.55 -4.99 0.00
C VAL A 129 4.86 -4.99 1.50
N HIS A 130 4.09 -4.24 2.29
CA HIS A 130 4.26 -4.12 3.73
C HIS A 130 2.90 -4.39 4.40
N VAL A 131 2.89 -5.33 5.35
CA VAL A 131 1.71 -5.64 6.15
C VAL A 131 1.90 -5.19 7.59
N THR A 132 0.91 -4.50 8.14
CA THR A 132 0.86 -4.07 9.54
C THR A 132 -0.33 -4.73 10.24
N TYR A 133 -0.08 -5.42 11.36
CA TYR A 133 -1.07 -6.16 12.17
C TYR A 133 -2.02 -7.09 11.38
N LEU A 134 -1.60 -7.57 10.21
CA LEU A 134 -2.40 -8.42 9.30
C LEU A 134 -3.69 -7.78 8.77
N CYS A 135 -3.96 -6.51 9.05
CA CYS A 135 -5.19 -5.82 8.64
C CYS A 135 -4.94 -4.62 7.71
N ASP A 136 -3.67 -4.37 7.36
CA ASP A 136 -3.29 -3.21 6.58
C ASP A 136 -2.17 -3.60 5.61
N VAL A 137 -2.52 -3.72 4.32
CA VAL A 137 -1.62 -4.18 3.24
C VAL A 137 -1.28 -3.01 2.34
N LYS A 138 -0.04 -2.54 2.43
CA LYS A 138 0.48 -1.37 1.70
C LYS A 138 1.49 -1.77 0.64
N PHE A 139 1.56 -0.99 -0.42
CA PHE A 139 2.57 -1.13 -1.44
C PHE A 139 2.87 0.21 -2.12
N ALA A 140 3.94 0.25 -2.89
CA ALA A 140 4.19 1.32 -3.85
C ALA A 140 4.38 0.74 -5.26
N ALA A 141 3.81 1.40 -6.25
CA ALA A 141 3.84 0.95 -7.64
C ALA A 141 4.00 2.13 -8.62
N SER A 142 4.40 1.87 -9.87
CA SER A 142 4.41 2.92 -10.88
C SER A 142 3.00 3.38 -11.23
N SER A 143 2.86 4.58 -11.79
CA SER A 143 1.59 5.10 -12.28
C SER A 143 0.92 4.16 -13.30
N GLN A 144 1.70 3.46 -14.13
CA GLN A 144 1.19 2.48 -15.10
C GLN A 144 0.54 1.26 -14.42
N VAL A 145 1.13 0.77 -13.31
CA VAL A 145 0.53 -0.31 -12.53
C VAL A 145 -0.75 0.17 -11.86
N MET A 146 -0.74 1.39 -11.30
CA MET A 146 -1.94 1.99 -10.72
C MET A 146 -3.06 2.19 -11.76
N GLU A 147 -2.76 2.65 -12.97
CA GLU A 147 -3.74 2.78 -14.06
C GLU A 147 -4.35 1.44 -14.46
N ARG A 148 -3.56 0.36 -14.42
CA ARG A 148 -4.03 -0.97 -14.80
C ARG A 148 -4.93 -1.62 -13.76
N PHE A 149 -4.57 -1.52 -12.48
CA PHE A 149 -5.23 -2.27 -11.41
C PHE A 149 -6.13 -1.41 -10.51
N PHE A 150 -5.92 -0.09 -10.49
CA PHE A 150 -6.65 0.86 -9.66
C PHE A 150 -6.99 2.16 -10.45
N PRO A 151 -7.62 2.05 -11.64
CA PRO A 151 -7.82 3.20 -12.54
C PRO A 151 -8.62 4.34 -11.87
N ASP A 152 -9.65 4.00 -11.10
CA ASP A 152 -10.51 4.99 -10.44
C ASP A 152 -9.75 5.76 -9.35
N VAL A 153 -8.88 5.06 -8.60
CA VAL A 153 -8.04 5.64 -7.55
C VAL A 153 -7.08 6.68 -8.13
N ILE A 154 -6.31 6.31 -9.16
CA ILE A 154 -5.35 7.24 -9.74
C ILE A 154 -6.03 8.38 -10.49
N SER A 155 -7.22 8.15 -11.06
CA SER A 155 -8.03 9.21 -11.67
C SER A 155 -8.51 10.23 -10.63
N ASP A 156 -9.03 9.77 -9.49
CA ASP A 156 -9.41 10.66 -8.36
C ASP A 156 -8.22 11.51 -7.91
N TRP A 157 -7.07 10.88 -7.65
CA TRP A 157 -5.88 11.58 -7.18
C TRP A 157 -5.39 12.65 -8.15
N ARG A 158 -5.43 12.35 -9.45
CA ARG A 158 -5.08 13.31 -10.52
C ARG A 158 -6.05 14.49 -10.54
N SER A 159 -7.36 14.21 -10.44
CA SER A 159 -8.38 15.26 -10.45
C SER A 159 -8.24 16.23 -9.26
N ARG A 160 -7.79 15.71 -8.12
CA ARG A 160 -7.54 16.47 -6.88
C ARG A 160 -6.14 17.08 -6.81
N GLY A 161 -5.27 16.74 -7.76
CA GLY A 161 -3.91 17.28 -7.85
C GLY A 161 -2.94 16.77 -6.78
N LEU A 162 -3.23 15.62 -6.14
CA LEU A 162 -2.45 15.06 -5.04
C LEU A 162 -1.02 14.71 -5.47
N ALA A 163 -0.03 14.96 -4.60
CA ALA A 163 1.39 14.69 -4.88
C ALA A 163 1.66 13.24 -5.33
N ASN A 164 0.97 12.27 -4.73
CA ASN A 164 1.15 10.85 -5.03
C ASN A 164 0.90 10.47 -6.50
N ALA A 165 -0.02 11.18 -7.18
CA ALA A 165 -0.31 10.95 -8.59
C ALA A 165 0.81 11.44 -9.54
N LYS A 166 1.75 12.25 -9.03
CA LYS A 166 2.88 12.84 -9.77
C LYS A 166 4.22 12.18 -9.42
N ALA A 167 4.25 11.37 -8.37
CA ALA A 167 5.44 10.69 -7.90
C ALA A 167 5.85 9.56 -8.87
N PRO A 168 7.15 9.21 -8.95
CA PRO A 168 7.61 8.08 -9.76
C PRO A 168 7.05 6.73 -9.27
N LEU A 169 6.74 6.65 -7.96
CA LEU A 169 6.02 5.56 -7.33
C LEU A 169 4.85 6.14 -6.55
N CYS A 170 3.66 5.58 -6.77
CA CYS A 170 2.45 5.88 -6.03
C CYS A 170 2.32 4.91 -4.85
N ASP A 171 2.18 5.43 -3.63
CA ASP A 171 1.84 4.63 -2.45
C ASP A 171 0.32 4.35 -2.42
N TRP A 172 -0.08 3.10 -2.14
CA TRP A 172 -1.47 2.68 -1.98
C TRP A 172 -1.62 1.57 -0.94
N HIS A 173 -2.88 1.28 -0.55
CA HIS A 173 -3.22 0.13 0.29
C HIS A 173 -4.36 -0.69 -0.30
N LEU A 174 -4.54 -1.90 0.20
CA LEU A 174 -5.77 -2.67 0.04
C LEU A 174 -6.52 -2.72 1.35
N ASP A 175 -7.83 -2.50 1.29
CA ASP A 175 -8.70 -2.65 2.43
C ASP A 175 -8.75 -4.13 2.87
N VAL A 176 -8.69 -4.37 4.17
CA VAL A 176 -8.94 -5.68 4.77
C VAL A 176 -10.22 -5.60 5.59
N ALA A 177 -11.18 -6.47 5.27
CA ALA A 177 -12.47 -6.54 5.94
C ALA A 177 -12.83 -8.00 6.19
N ALA A 178 -13.28 -8.32 7.42
CA ALA A 178 -13.55 -9.69 7.85
C ALA A 178 -12.37 -10.65 7.59
N ASP A 179 -11.14 -10.19 7.82
CA ASP A 179 -9.89 -10.91 7.55
C ASP A 179 -9.63 -11.23 6.06
N LEU A 180 -10.35 -10.58 5.14
CA LEU A 180 -10.24 -10.76 3.69
C LEU A 180 -9.76 -9.47 3.01
N ILE A 181 -8.89 -9.60 2.01
CA ILE A 181 -8.46 -8.47 1.17
C ILE A 181 -9.58 -8.11 0.19
N LEU A 182 -10.04 -6.86 0.20
CA LEU A 182 -11.00 -6.35 -0.77
C LEU A 182 -10.28 -5.80 -2.01
N TYR A 183 -10.62 -6.34 -3.17
CA TYR A 183 -10.16 -5.82 -4.46
C TYR A 183 -11.29 -5.93 -5.49
N ASP A 184 -11.62 -4.82 -6.15
CA ASP A 184 -12.63 -4.75 -7.22
C ASP A 184 -13.98 -5.39 -6.83
N GLY A 185 -14.43 -5.11 -5.60
CA GLY A 185 -15.67 -5.65 -5.04
C GLY A 185 -15.65 -7.14 -4.70
N VAL A 186 -14.48 -7.79 -4.70
CA VAL A 186 -14.30 -9.20 -4.33
C VAL A 186 -13.40 -9.31 -3.11
N TYR A 187 -13.80 -10.15 -2.17
CA TYR A 187 -13.07 -10.45 -0.93
C TYR A 187 -12.20 -11.69 -1.12
N TYR A 188 -10.89 -11.58 -0.92
CA TYR A 188 -9.91 -12.66 -1.13
C TYR A 188 -9.38 -13.17 0.21
N GLY A 189 -9.44 -14.49 0.40
CA GLY A 189 -9.00 -15.15 1.64
C GLY A 189 -7.50 -15.39 1.73
N ASP A 190 -6.86 -15.59 0.58
CA ASP A 190 -5.45 -15.94 0.52
C ASP A 190 -4.72 -14.95 -0.38
N TRP A 191 -3.47 -14.68 -0.02
CA TRP A 191 -2.58 -13.86 -0.83
C TRP A 191 -1.14 -14.34 -0.70
N SER A 192 -0.35 -14.11 -1.75
CA SER A 192 1.08 -14.41 -1.74
C SER A 192 1.89 -13.29 -2.34
N VAL A 193 3.12 -13.13 -1.85
CA VAL A 193 4.10 -12.18 -2.37
C VAL A 193 5.26 -12.96 -2.97
N THR A 194 5.56 -12.67 -4.23
CA THR A 194 6.70 -13.27 -4.93
C THR A 194 7.61 -12.17 -5.44
N ALA A 195 8.90 -12.26 -5.13
CA ALA A 195 9.92 -11.43 -5.76
C ALA A 195 10.34 -12.05 -7.10
N ARG A 196 10.58 -11.20 -8.10
CA ARG A 196 11.07 -11.62 -9.41
C ARG A 196 12.26 -10.76 -9.81
N ALA A 197 13.25 -11.37 -10.45
CA ALA A 197 14.32 -10.62 -11.08
C ALA A 197 13.75 -9.76 -12.23
N PRO A 198 14.28 -8.56 -12.51
CA PRO A 198 13.78 -7.66 -13.55
C PRO A 198 13.67 -8.29 -14.95
N ASP A 199 14.47 -9.32 -15.25
CA ASP A 199 14.59 -9.91 -16.59
C ASP A 199 13.77 -11.21 -16.81
N ASP A 200 12.92 -11.59 -15.85
CA ASP A 200 12.18 -12.85 -15.89
C ASP A 200 10.77 -12.61 -16.52
N PRO A 201 10.32 -13.36 -17.55
CA PRO A 201 9.16 -13.05 -18.44
C PRO A 201 7.70 -13.03 -17.89
N GLY A 202 7.48 -12.69 -16.62
CA GLY A 202 6.18 -12.81 -15.94
C GLY A 202 5.63 -14.24 -15.73
N PRO A 203 4.73 -14.48 -14.76
CA PRO A 203 3.97 -15.72 -14.72
C PRO A 203 2.91 -15.69 -15.81
N HIS A 204 2.71 -16.80 -16.53
CA HIS A 204 1.61 -16.92 -17.48
C HIS A 204 0.28 -16.64 -16.78
N GLN A 205 -0.39 -15.54 -17.15
CA GLN A 205 -1.78 -15.36 -16.78
C GLN A 205 -2.57 -16.49 -17.45
N ALA A 206 -3.36 -17.23 -16.67
CA ALA A 206 -4.31 -18.17 -17.23
C ALA A 206 -5.22 -17.38 -18.18
N LYS A 207 -5.15 -17.68 -19.48
CA LYS A 207 -6.07 -17.12 -20.46
C LYS A 207 -7.48 -17.43 -19.99
N LYS A 208 -8.34 -16.42 -19.82
CA LYS A 208 -9.78 -16.63 -19.66
C LYS A 208 -10.22 -17.53 -20.81
N ARG A 209 -10.66 -18.77 -20.50
CA ARG A 209 -11.32 -19.61 -21.50
C ARG A 209 -12.55 -18.83 -22.00
N PRO A 210 -12.74 -18.68 -23.32
CA PRO A 210 -13.97 -18.11 -23.82
C PRO A 210 -15.14 -19.01 -23.37
N PRO A 211 -16.30 -18.42 -22.99
CA PRO A 211 -17.46 -19.20 -22.62
C PRO A 211 -18.04 -19.79 -23.91
N GLY A 212 -17.82 -21.08 -24.15
CA GLY A 212 -18.44 -21.78 -25.28
C GLY A 212 -17.54 -22.81 -25.97
N GLY A 213 -17.15 -23.85 -25.24
CA GLY A 213 -16.68 -25.09 -25.84
C GLY A 213 -17.42 -26.23 -25.17
N GLY A 214 -18.54 -26.63 -25.76
CA GLY A 214 -19.26 -27.85 -25.35
C GLY A 214 -18.39 -29.09 -25.58
N PRO A 215 -18.70 -30.22 -24.94
CA PRO A 215 -17.90 -31.42 -25.05
C PRO A 215 -17.96 -31.95 -26.48
N GLU A 216 -16.80 -32.15 -27.11
CA GLU A 216 -16.66 -32.92 -28.34
C GLU A 216 -17.10 -34.36 -28.04
N VAL A 217 -18.19 -34.77 -28.67
CA VAL A 217 -18.62 -36.16 -28.74
C VAL A 217 -17.64 -36.88 -29.66
N LEU A 218 -16.77 -37.70 -29.09
CA LEU A 218 -15.97 -38.65 -29.86
C LEU A 218 -16.93 -39.68 -30.46
N GLY A 219 -17.14 -39.56 -31.77
CA GLY A 219 -17.85 -40.55 -32.56
C GLY A 219 -17.08 -41.87 -32.57
N GLU A 220 -17.79 -42.94 -32.23
CA GLU A 220 -17.43 -44.31 -32.58
C GLU A 220 -17.47 -44.44 -34.10
N ASP A 221 -16.42 -45.00 -34.70
CA ASP A 221 -16.49 -45.61 -36.03
C ASP A 221 -15.78 -46.98 -36.00
N ALA A 222 -16.63 -48.00 -36.14
CA ALA A 222 -16.51 -49.30 -36.82
C ALA A 222 -15.16 -50.06 -36.87
#